data_AF-A0A8J8PDM0-F1
#
_entry.id   AF-A0A8J8PDM0-F1
#
_cell.length_a   1.000
_cell.length_b   1.000
_cell.length_c   1.000
_cell.angle_alpha   90.00
_cell.angle_beta   90.00
_cell.angle_gamma   90.00
#
_symmetry.space_group_name_H-M   'P 1'
#
loop_
_entity.id
_entity.type
_entity.pdbx_description
1 polymer ?
#
loop_
_entity_poly.entity_id
_entity_poly.type
_entity_poly.pdbx_seq_one_letter_code
_entity_poly.pdbx_strand_id
1 'polypeptide(L)'
;MVKYISYVSNDTRREIYSLVLKYLTSKQVKEIVGEHKKSFFWASRAKVSDEAIERLLQYLPNEAKIQVLELIERDLKDALSIVEKEIQYLKKRAD
;
A
#
# COMPACT_ATOMS: atom_id res chain seq x y z
N MET A 1 3.62 7.38 12.16
CA MET A 1 3.75 6.81 10.80
C MET A 1 4.20 5.37 10.94
N VAL A 2 3.42 4.45 10.40
CA VAL A 2 3.64 3.01 10.49
C VAL A 2 4.69 2.61 9.46
N LYS A 3 5.85 2.15 9.94
CA LYS A 3 7.08 2.01 9.13
C LYS A 3 6.95 1.10 7.89
N TYR A 4 5.98 0.18 7.84
CA TYR A 4 5.86 -0.73 6.71
C TYR A 4 5.20 -0.09 5.48
N ILE A 5 4.36 0.93 5.64
CA ILE A 5 3.58 1.51 4.53
C ILE A 5 4.47 2.23 3.52
N SER A 6 5.59 2.82 3.98
CA SER A 6 6.56 3.51 3.12
C SER A 6 7.25 2.60 2.12
N TYR A 7 7.24 1.29 2.35
CA TYR A 7 7.88 0.30 1.46
C TYR A 7 6.89 -0.32 0.47
N VAL A 8 5.59 0.01 0.59
CA VAL A 8 4.54 -0.58 -0.25
C VAL A 8 4.62 -0.04 -1.68
N SER A 9 4.66 -0.95 -2.64
CA SER A 9 4.68 -0.66 -4.07
C SER A 9 3.42 0.06 -4.55
N ASN A 10 3.51 0.79 -5.66
CA ASN A 10 2.34 1.48 -6.23
C ASN A 10 1.22 0.52 -6.66
N ASP A 11 1.56 -0.71 -7.03
CA ASP A 11 0.56 -1.71 -7.42
C ASP A 11 -0.19 -2.24 -6.19
N THR A 12 0.52 -2.54 -5.10
CA THR A 12 -0.12 -2.91 -3.85
C THR A 12 -0.97 -1.76 -3.29
N ARG A 13 -0.53 -0.50 -3.42
CA ARG A 13 -1.35 0.68 -3.08
C ARG A 13 -2.67 0.74 -3.87
N ARG A 14 -2.65 0.40 -5.16
CA ARG A 14 -3.85 0.34 -6.02
C ARG A 14 -4.78 -0.79 -5.59
N GLU A 15 -4.22 -1.93 -5.21
CA GLU A 15 -4.99 -3.08 -4.73
C GLU A 15 -5.65 -2.79 -3.39
N ILE A 16 -4.91 -2.20 -2.44
CA ILE A 16 -5.45 -1.69 -1.16
C ILE A 16 -6.61 -0.74 -1.40
N TYR A 17 -6.47 0.21 -2.33
CA TYR A 17 -7.56 1.13 -2.68
C TYR A 17 -8.78 0.41 -3.23
N SER A 18 -8.58 -0.58 -4.09
CA SER A 18 -9.66 -1.38 -4.68
C SER A 18 -10.37 -2.22 -3.62
N LEU A 19 -9.62 -2.75 -2.65
CA LEU A 19 -10.14 -3.46 -1.49
C LEU A 19 -10.97 -2.53 -0.59
N VAL A 20 -10.44 -1.36 -0.26
CA VAL A 20 -11.14 -0.33 0.53
C VAL A 20 -12.51 0.01 -0.06
N LEU A 21 -12.60 0.14 -1.40
CA LEU A 21 -13.85 0.46 -2.08
C LEU A 21 -14.93 -0.64 -2.00
N LYS A 22 -14.58 -1.86 -1.56
CA LYS A 22 -15.57 -2.91 -1.25
C LYS A 22 -16.28 -2.65 0.09
N TYR A 23 -15.66 -1.89 0.99
CA TYR A 23 -16.15 -1.63 2.34
C TYR A 23 -16.62 -0.18 2.54
N LEU A 24 -16.06 0.76 1.79
CA LEU A 24 -16.36 2.19 1.88
C LEU A 24 -16.74 2.73 0.51
N THR A 25 -17.75 3.60 0.47
CA THR A 25 -18.11 4.30 -0.76
C THR A 25 -17.04 5.30 -1.17
N SER A 26 -16.94 5.62 -2.47
CA SER A 26 -16.02 6.65 -2.96
C SER A 26 -16.18 8.00 -2.28
N LYS A 27 -17.39 8.33 -1.78
CA LYS A 27 -17.64 9.55 -1.01
C LYS A 27 -16.99 9.49 0.37
N GLN A 28 -17.23 8.42 1.13
CA GLN A 28 -16.62 8.22 2.45
C GLN A 28 -15.10 8.17 2.36
N VAL A 29 -14.57 7.49 1.34
CA VAL A 29 -13.13 7.45 1.09
C VAL A 29 -12.58 8.86 0.89
N LYS A 30 -13.19 9.69 0.03
CA LYS A 30 -12.79 11.11 -0.14
C LYS A 30 -12.86 11.92 1.15
N GLU A 31 -13.87 11.71 1.98
CA GLU A 31 -14.01 12.39 3.29
C GLU A 31 -12.89 11.98 4.26
N ILE A 32 -12.52 10.69 4.30
CA ILE A 32 -11.48 10.16 5.21
C ILE A 32 -10.08 10.65 4.84
N VAL A 33 -9.72 10.62 3.56
CA VAL A 33 -8.39 11.12 3.12
C VAL A 33 -8.35 12.63 2.96
N GLY A 34 -9.50 13.29 2.85
CA GLY A 34 -9.62 14.71 2.60
C GLY A 34 -9.42 15.09 1.14
N GLU A 35 -9.78 16.33 0.80
CA GLU A 35 -9.44 16.93 -0.49
C GLU A 35 -7.93 17.19 -0.57
N HIS A 36 -7.16 16.19 -1.00
CA HIS A 36 -5.85 16.47 -1.55
C HIS A 36 -6.05 17.41 -2.75
N LYS A 37 -5.53 18.65 -2.67
CA LYS A 37 -5.62 19.73 -3.67
C LYS A 37 -5.23 19.38 -5.12
N LYS A 38 -4.91 18.11 -5.41
CA LYS A 38 -4.59 17.61 -6.75
C LYS A 38 -5.66 16.58 -7.17
N SER A 39 -6.55 17.01 -8.05
CA SER A 39 -7.49 16.18 -8.82
C SER A 39 -6.86 14.90 -9.42
N PHE A 40 -5.56 14.92 -9.68
CA PHE A 40 -4.77 13.80 -10.19
C PHE A 40 -4.59 12.60 -9.23
N PHE A 41 -4.81 12.78 -7.93
CA PHE A 41 -4.73 11.69 -6.93
C PHE A 41 -5.80 10.61 -7.20
N TRP A 42 -7.00 11.05 -7.58
CA TRP A 42 -8.18 10.19 -7.72
C TRP A 42 -8.34 9.58 -9.11
N ALA A 43 -7.85 10.26 -10.15
CA ALA A 43 -7.96 9.81 -11.52
C ALA A 43 -6.96 8.70 -11.89
N SER A 44 -5.80 8.64 -11.23
CA SER A 44 -4.71 7.75 -11.67
C SER A 44 -4.56 6.46 -10.87
N ARG A 45 -5.24 6.30 -9.73
CA ARG A 45 -4.93 5.27 -8.69
C ARG A 45 -3.43 5.20 -8.33
N ALA A 46 -2.57 6.08 -8.85
CA ALA A 46 -1.14 5.85 -8.97
C ALA A 46 -0.33 6.43 -7.80
N LYS A 47 -0.98 7.16 -6.89
CA LYS A 47 -0.30 7.85 -5.79
C LYS A 47 -1.13 7.88 -4.51
N VAL A 48 -1.70 6.76 -4.07
CA VAL A 48 -2.28 6.69 -2.72
C VAL A 48 -1.12 6.91 -1.72
N SER A 49 -1.15 7.99 -0.94
CA SER A 49 -0.08 8.32 0.00
C SER A 49 -0.07 7.37 1.21
N ASP A 50 1.04 7.35 1.95
CA ASP A 50 1.16 6.56 3.18
C ASP A 50 0.10 6.99 4.20
N GLU A 51 -0.03 8.29 4.37
CA GLU A 51 -1.04 8.92 5.23
C GLU A 51 -2.46 8.53 4.81
N ALA A 52 -2.71 8.38 3.51
CA ALA A 52 -4.00 7.93 3.02
C ALA A 52 -4.31 6.49 3.42
N ILE A 53 -3.35 5.57 3.29
CA ILE A 53 -3.51 4.18 3.72
C ILE A 53 -3.70 4.11 5.24
N GLU A 54 -2.91 4.86 6.01
CA GLU A 54 -3.04 4.92 7.47
C GLU A 54 -4.42 5.40 7.90
N ARG A 55 -4.93 6.48 7.29
CA ARG A 55 -6.28 6.99 7.59
C ARG A 55 -7.34 5.97 7.21
N LEU A 56 -7.30 5.42 6.00
CA LEU A 56 -8.30 4.45 5.55
C LEU A 56 -8.35 3.22 6.46
N LEU A 57 -7.19 2.70 6.87
CA LEU A 57 -7.10 1.60 7.81
C LEU A 57 -7.86 1.87 9.11
N GLN A 58 -7.87 3.10 9.64
CA GLN A 58 -8.59 3.41 10.89
C GLN A 58 -10.10 3.20 10.80
N TYR A 59 -10.69 3.37 9.61
CA TYR A 59 -12.13 3.29 9.37
C TYR A 59 -12.61 1.94 8.83
N LEU A 60 -11.68 1.03 8.50
CA LEU A 60 -12.02 -0.30 8.02
C LEU A 60 -12.40 -1.26 9.16
N PRO A 61 -13.33 -2.21 8.92
CA PRO A 61 -13.55 -3.33 9.83
C PRO A 61 -12.29 -4.19 9.96
N ASN A 62 -12.15 -4.93 11.07
CA ASN A 62 -10.95 -5.73 11.35
C ASN A 62 -10.64 -6.74 10.24
N GLU A 63 -11.66 -7.36 9.64
CA GLU A 63 -11.49 -8.28 8.51
C GLU A 63 -10.81 -7.60 7.31
N ALA A 64 -11.25 -6.40 6.94
CA ALA A 64 -10.66 -5.64 5.84
C ALA A 64 -9.24 -5.15 6.19
N LYS A 65 -8.99 -4.77 7.45
CA LYS A 65 -7.64 -4.43 7.93
C LYS A 65 -6.68 -5.61 7.77
N ILE A 66 -7.11 -6.81 8.13
CA ILE A 66 -6.31 -8.04 7.96
C ILE A 66 -5.96 -8.25 6.49
N GLN A 67 -6.95 -8.18 5.58
CA GLN A 67 -6.70 -8.33 4.14
C GLN A 67 -5.71 -7.26 3.61
N VAL A 68 -5.82 -6.01 4.06
CA VAL A 68 -4.84 -4.97 3.70
C VAL A 68 -3.44 -5.33 4.21
N LEU A 69 -3.32 -5.81 5.44
CA LEU A 69 -2.03 -6.22 6.01
C LEU A 69 -1.42 -7.42 5.29
N GLU A 70 -2.23 -8.40 4.87
CA GLU A 70 -1.77 -9.55 4.06
C GLU A 70 -1.25 -9.11 2.69
N LEU A 71 -1.90 -8.15 2.04
CA LEU A 71 -1.41 -7.56 0.78
C LEU A 71 -0.05 -6.89 0.96
N ILE A 72 0.10 -6.11 2.04
CA ILE A 72 1.36 -5.46 2.40
C ILE A 72 2.43 -6.51 2.71
N GLU A 73 2.09 -7.54 3.48
CA GLU A 73 3.03 -8.61 3.84
C GLU A 73 3.57 -9.32 2.58
N ARG A 74 2.69 -9.65 1.63
CA ARG A 74 3.07 -10.27 0.36
C ARG A 74 4.06 -9.40 -0.42
N ASP A 75 3.73 -8.12 -0.59
CA ASP A 75 4.58 -7.16 -1.32
C ASP A 75 5.97 -7.03 -0.70
N LEU A 76 6.04 -7.00 0.64
CA LEU A 76 7.31 -6.93 1.36
C LEU A 76 8.13 -8.22 1.23
N LYS A 77 7.49 -9.39 1.25
CA LYS A 77 8.17 -10.68 1.03
C LYS A 77 8.75 -10.77 -0.38
N ASP A 78 8.00 -10.31 -1.38
CA ASP A 78 8.46 -10.28 -2.76
C ASP A 78 9.67 -9.33 -2.93
N ALA A 79 9.58 -8.13 -2.37
CA ALA A 79 10.68 -7.17 -2.35
C ALA A 79 11.92 -7.72 -1.64
N LEU A 80 11.75 -8.35 -0.47
CA LEU A 80 12.85 -8.96 0.29
C LEU A 80 13.54 -10.07 -0.52
N SER A 81 12.76 -10.96 -1.14
CA SER A 81 13.30 -12.04 -1.98
C SER A 81 14.15 -11.51 -3.14
N ILE A 82 13.77 -10.38 -3.75
CA ILE A 82 14.57 -9.74 -4.80
C ILE A 82 15.91 -9.25 -4.24
N VAL A 83 15.88 -8.54 -3.11
CA VAL A 83 17.10 -8.04 -2.44
C VAL A 83 18.03 -9.19 -2.03
N GLU A 84 17.49 -10.27 -1.48
CA GLU A 84 18.26 -11.44 -1.07
C GLU A 84 18.95 -12.12 -2.26
N LYS A 85 18.25 -12.24 -3.40
CA LYS A 85 18.83 -12.78 -4.65
C LYS A 85 19.97 -11.92 -5.15
N GLU A 86 19.83 -10.59 -5.10
CA GLU A 86 20.87 -9.66 -5.52
C GLU A 86 22.10 -9.75 -4.60
N ILE A 87 21.91 -9.80 -3.28
CA ILE A 87 23.00 -10.02 -2.32
C ILE A 87 23.74 -11.33 -2.62
N GLN A 88 23.01 -12.43 -2.84
CA GLN A 88 23.63 -13.72 -3.15
C GLN A 88 24.42 -13.69 -4.47
N TYR A 89 23.89 -13.01 -5.49
CA TYR A 89 24.59 -12.83 -6.77
C TYR A 89 25.89 -12.05 -6.61
N LEU A 90 25.88 -10.95 -5.86
CA LEU A 90 27.06 -10.14 -5.62
C LEU A 90 28.12 -10.88 -4.80
N LYS A 91 27.72 -11.64 -3.78
CA LYS A 91 28.64 -12.48 -2.99
C LYS A 91 29.40 -13.48 -3.87
N LYS A 92 28.69 -14.20 -4.76
CA LYS A 92 29.30 -15.16 -5.70
C LYS A 92 30.28 -14.56 -6.71
N ARG A 93 30.26 -13.23 -6.91
CA ARG A 93 31.16 -12.51 -7.82
C ARG A 93 32.32 -11.83 -7.10
N ALA A 94 32.23 -11.72 -5.77
CA ALA A 94 33.29 -11.18 -4.92
C ALA A 94 34.29 -12.26 -4.49
N ASP A 95 33.87 -13.54 -4.57
CA ASP A 95 34.71 -14.74 -4.50
C ASP A 95 35.32 -15.06 -5.89
#